data_AF-X0QJG8-F1
#
_entry.id   AF-X0QJG8-F1
#
_cell.length_a   1.000
_cell.length_b   1.000
_cell.length_c   1.000
_cell.angle_alpha   90.00
_cell.angle_beta   90.00
_cell.angle_gamma   90.00
#
_symmetry.space_group_name_H-M   'P 1'
#
loop_
_entity.id
_entity.type
_entity.pdbx_description
1 polymer ?
#
loop_
_entity_poly.entity_id
_entity_poly.type
_entity_poly.pdbx_seq_one_letter_code
_entity_poly.pdbx_strand_id
1 'polypeptide(L)'
;MLLKADILRNLERLGDEQQVMLKLTLPEEVGFYQELIDHPKVLKVVALSGGYSRSDACTKLKQNPGMIASFSRAFTEGLSKQQSDSEFAETINASIEEIYEASKV
;
A
#
# COMPACT_ATOMS: atom_id res chain seq x y z
N MET A 1 -1.60 19.89 5.41
CA MET A 1 -0.55 18.90 5.14
C MET A 1 0.15 19.23 3.82
N LEU A 2 1.47 19.42 3.82
CA LEU A 2 2.24 19.88 2.64
C LEU A 2 2.32 18.82 1.52
N LEU A 3 2.58 17.55 1.86
CA LEU A 3 2.80 16.49 0.86
C LEU A 3 1.62 16.30 -0.10
N LYS A 4 0.40 16.07 0.41
CA LYS A 4 -0.79 15.86 -0.43
C LYS A 4 -1.07 17.06 -1.34
N ALA A 5 -1.03 18.27 -0.77
CA ALA A 5 -1.29 19.49 -1.52
C ALA A 5 -0.26 19.71 -2.64
N ASP A 6 1.01 19.38 -2.39
CA ASP A 6 2.08 19.51 -3.37
C ASP A 6 1.97 18.45 -4.48
N ILE A 7 1.58 17.22 -4.13
CA ILE A 7 1.30 16.18 -5.12
C ILE A 7 0.16 16.63 -6.05
N LEU A 8 -0.98 17.04 -5.50
CA LEU A 8 -2.13 17.51 -6.31
C LEU A 8 -1.73 18.61 -7.29
N ARG A 9 -0.99 19.63 -6.84
CA ARG A 9 -0.51 20.70 -7.74
C ARG A 9 0.42 20.21 -8.85
N ASN A 10 1.20 19.17 -8.62
CA ASN A 10 2.08 18.60 -9.66
C ASN A 10 1.33 17.65 -10.60
N LEU A 11 0.24 17.01 -10.16
CA LEU A 11 -0.61 16.20 -11.04
C LEU A 11 -1.24 17.04 -12.16
N GLU A 12 -1.61 18.30 -11.88
CA GLU A 12 -2.11 19.26 -12.88
C GLU A 12 -1.12 19.58 -14.00
N ARG A 13 0.16 19.22 -13.83
CA ARG A 13 1.21 19.46 -14.82
C ARG A 13 1.41 18.27 -15.76
N LEU A 14 0.74 17.14 -15.49
CA LEU A 14 0.79 15.95 -16.34
C LEU A 14 -0.18 16.11 -17.52
N GLY A 15 0.23 15.65 -18.70
CA GLY A 15 -0.61 15.63 -19.89
C GLY A 15 -1.83 14.71 -19.74
N ASP A 16 -2.81 14.85 -20.64
CA ASP A 16 -4.11 14.14 -20.59
C ASP A 16 -4.03 12.63 -20.56
N GLU A 17 -3.09 12.06 -21.32
CA GLU A 17 -2.87 10.62 -21.39
C GLU A 17 -1.84 10.10 -20.37
N GLN A 18 -1.35 10.95 -19.46
CA GLN A 18 -0.32 10.57 -18.48
C GLN A 18 -0.95 10.23 -17.13
N GLN A 19 -0.64 9.02 -16.66
CA GLN A 19 -0.96 8.59 -15.30
C GLN A 19 0.29 8.17 -14.53
N VAL A 20 0.25 8.37 -13.22
CA VAL A 20 1.30 7.93 -12.29
C VAL A 20 0.74 7.02 -11.21
N MET A 21 1.59 6.18 -10.64
CA MET A 21 1.31 5.49 -9.38
C MET A 21 2.03 6.20 -8.24
N LEU A 22 1.37 6.34 -7.10
CA LEU A 22 1.94 7.00 -5.93
C LEU A 22 2.20 5.97 -4.83
N LYS A 23 3.47 5.82 -4.43
CA LYS A 23 3.83 4.99 -3.28
C LYS A 23 4.00 5.87 -2.03
N LEU A 24 3.06 5.76 -1.10
CA LEU A 24 2.97 6.65 0.07
C LEU A 24 2.97 5.85 1.38
N THR A 25 3.33 6.51 2.47
CA THR A 25 3.14 5.97 3.83
C THR A 25 1.65 5.92 4.16
N LEU A 26 1.23 4.89 4.90
CA LEU A 26 -0.13 4.80 5.46
C LEU A 26 -0.44 6.08 6.28
N PRO A 27 -1.55 6.78 6.01
CA PRO A 27 -1.88 8.02 6.71
C PRO A 27 -2.36 7.73 8.14
N GLU A 28 -2.21 8.71 9.03
CA GLU A 28 -2.80 8.64 10.38
C GLU A 28 -4.29 8.96 10.39
N GLU A 29 -4.73 9.83 9.47
CA GLU A 29 -6.13 10.17 9.28
C GLU A 29 -6.73 9.31 8.16
N VAL A 30 -7.80 8.58 8.49
CA VAL A 30 -8.56 7.77 7.55
C VAL A 30 -9.11 8.62 6.41
N GLY A 31 -8.93 8.16 5.17
CA GLY A 31 -9.42 8.88 3.98
C GLY A 31 -8.58 10.11 3.60
N PHE A 32 -7.45 10.36 4.28
CA PHE A 32 -6.63 11.55 4.03
C PHE A 32 -6.18 11.68 2.55
N TYR A 33 -5.90 10.54 1.89
CA TYR A 33 -5.48 10.48 0.48
C TYR A 33 -6.61 10.21 -0.52
N GLN A 34 -7.88 10.28 -0.13
CA GLN A 34 -9.01 9.96 -1.03
C GLN A 34 -8.98 10.81 -2.31
N GLU A 35 -8.68 12.12 -2.19
CA GLU A 35 -8.51 13.00 -3.35
C GLU A 35 -7.43 12.54 -4.33
N LEU A 36 -6.36 11.90 -3.86
CA LEU A 36 -5.32 11.32 -4.73
C LEU A 36 -5.77 10.00 -5.35
N ILE A 37 -6.55 9.20 -4.61
CA ILE A 37 -7.09 7.92 -5.08
C ILE A 37 -8.08 8.14 -6.22
N ASP A 38 -8.92 9.17 -6.12
CA ASP A 38 -9.95 9.49 -7.11
C ASP A 38 -9.43 10.36 -8.27
N HIS A 39 -8.17 10.79 -8.23
CA HIS A 39 -7.62 11.73 -9.21
C HIS A 39 -7.42 11.05 -10.58
N PRO A 40 -7.87 11.64 -11.71
CA PRO A 40 -7.79 10.99 -13.03
C PRO A 40 -6.35 10.71 -13.49
N LYS A 41 -5.39 11.53 -13.04
CA LYS A 41 -3.95 11.35 -13.30
C LYS A 41 -3.26 10.31 -12.40
N VAL A 42 -3.96 9.72 -11.44
CA VAL A 42 -3.41 8.70 -10.54
C VAL A 42 -4.00 7.35 -10.92
N LEU A 43 -3.16 6.47 -11.44
CA LEU A 43 -3.57 5.10 -11.79
C LEU A 43 -3.87 4.28 -10.54
N LYS A 44 -3.01 4.40 -9.51
CA LYS A 44 -3.19 3.72 -8.23
C LYS A 44 -2.33 4.35 -7.13
N VAL A 45 -2.86 4.37 -5.91
CA VAL A 45 -2.08 4.64 -4.70
C VAL A 45 -1.69 3.32 -4.05
N VAL A 46 -0.40 3.14 -3.78
CA VAL A 46 0.14 1.95 -3.14
C VAL A 46 0.85 2.31 -1.82
N ALA A 47 0.73 1.47 -0.81
CA ALA A 47 1.23 1.73 0.54
C ALA A 47 2.57 1.04 0.80
N LEU A 48 3.53 1.76 1.36
CA LEU A 48 4.69 1.14 2.03
C LEU A 48 4.35 0.81 3.48
N SER A 49 4.89 -0.29 4.03
CA SER A 49 4.63 -0.68 5.43
C SER A 49 5.32 0.23 6.45
N GLY A 50 6.34 0.99 6.06
CA GLY A 50 6.86 2.10 6.88
C GLY A 50 7.54 1.72 8.19
N GLY A 51 7.80 0.43 8.42
CA GLY A 51 8.33 -0.07 9.70
C GLY A 51 7.28 -0.74 10.59
N TYR A 52 6.00 -0.68 10.22
CA TYR A 52 4.96 -1.49 10.86
C TYR A 52 5.17 -2.98 10.59
N SER A 53 4.72 -3.81 11.54
CA SER A 53 4.52 -5.25 11.31
C SER A 53 3.54 -5.48 10.17
N ARG A 54 3.55 -6.68 9.56
CA ARG A 54 2.55 -7.02 8.54
C ARG A 54 1.11 -6.79 9.02
N SER A 55 0.80 -7.22 10.24
CA SER A 55 -0.55 -7.13 10.79
C SER A 55 -1.01 -5.70 11.06
N ASP A 56 -0.14 -4.87 11.63
CA ASP A 56 -0.44 -3.44 11.87
C ASP A 56 -0.61 -2.69 10.55
N ALA A 57 0.27 -2.97 9.57
CA ALA A 57 0.20 -2.37 8.25
C ALA A 57 -1.10 -2.76 7.52
N CYS A 58 -1.51 -4.03 7.59
CA CYS A 58 -2.76 -4.51 7.00
C CYS A 58 -3.98 -3.90 7.70
N THR A 59 -3.96 -3.77 9.02
CA THR A 59 -5.05 -3.13 9.79
C THR A 59 -5.22 -1.66 9.41
N LYS A 60 -4.12 -0.91 9.29
CA LYS A 60 -4.15 0.49 8.83
C LYS A 60 -4.57 0.59 7.35
N LEU A 61 -4.11 -0.34 6.50
CA LEU A 61 -4.46 -0.35 5.07
C LEU A 61 -5.97 -0.54 4.85
N LYS A 62 -6.61 -1.46 5.60
CA LYS A 62 -8.07 -1.70 5.54
C LYS A 62 -8.92 -0.45 5.80
N GLN A 63 -8.36 0.55 6.47
CA GLN A 63 -9.04 1.82 6.75
C GLN A 63 -8.91 2.84 5.60
N ASN A 64 -8.23 2.51 4.50
CA ASN A 64 -7.98 3.42 3.39
C ASN A 64 -8.48 2.79 2.06
N PRO A 65 -9.80 2.78 1.82
CA PRO A 65 -10.39 2.16 0.63
C PRO A 65 -9.74 2.64 -0.67
N GLY A 66 -9.46 1.71 -1.58
CA GLY A 66 -8.85 2.02 -2.88
C GLY A 66 -7.32 2.16 -2.88
N MET A 67 -6.67 2.21 -1.71
CA MET A 67 -5.22 2.07 -1.55
C MET A 67 -4.83 0.58 -1.44
N ILE A 68 -3.74 0.16 -2.09
CA ILE A 68 -3.28 -1.25 -2.05
C ILE A 68 -1.88 -1.39 -1.46
N ALA A 69 -1.51 -2.57 -0.96
CA ALA A 69 -0.17 -2.77 -0.42
C ALA A 69 0.93 -2.78 -1.51
N SER A 70 2.10 -2.24 -1.17
CA SER A 70 3.38 -2.43 -1.85
C SER A 70 4.47 -2.67 -0.79
N PHE A 71 4.27 -3.74 -0.02
CA PHE A 71 5.11 -4.10 1.12
C PHE A 71 6.34 -4.89 0.68
N SER A 72 7.48 -4.66 1.33
CA SER A 72 8.71 -5.44 1.16
C SER A 72 8.98 -6.30 2.40
N ARG A 73 9.60 -5.74 3.44
CA ARG A 73 9.93 -6.46 4.67
C ARG A 73 8.70 -7.08 5.34
N ALA A 74 7.59 -6.36 5.37
CA ALA A 74 6.33 -6.89 5.91
C ALA A 74 5.75 -8.04 5.07
N PHE A 75 6.00 -8.08 3.75
CA PHE A 75 5.61 -9.21 2.90
C PHE A 75 6.42 -10.47 3.23
N THR A 76 7.72 -10.32 3.50
CA THR A 76 8.62 -11.45 3.79
C THR A 76 8.79 -11.74 5.29
N GLU A 77 8.02 -11.10 6.16
CA GLU A 77 8.10 -11.26 7.60
C GLU A 77 7.73 -12.70 8.01
N GLY A 78 8.61 -13.33 8.79
CA GLY A 78 8.48 -14.73 9.20
C GLY A 78 9.13 -15.75 8.26
N LEU A 79 9.50 -15.37 7.04
CA LEU A 79 10.22 -16.25 6.12
C LEU A 79 11.68 -16.41 6.54
N SER A 80 12.19 -17.63 6.46
CA SER A 80 13.58 -17.96 6.77
C SER A 80 14.14 -19.08 5.90
N LYS A 81 15.47 -19.06 5.68
CA LYS A 81 16.21 -20.12 4.98
C LYS A 81 16.18 -21.47 5.72
N GLN A 82 15.87 -21.49 7.02
CA GLN A 82 15.83 -22.74 7.80
C GLN A 82 14.49 -23.48 7.71
N GLN A 83 13.46 -22.88 7.12
CA GLN A 83 12.16 -23.51 6.96
C GLN A 83 12.24 -24.64 5.93
N SER A 84 11.42 -25.67 6.13
CA SER A 84 11.08 -26.61 5.05
C SER A 84 10.26 -25.90 3.96
N ASP A 85 10.20 -26.51 2.77
CA ASP A 85 9.41 -25.98 1.65
C ASP A 85 7.92 -25.81 2.04
N SER A 86 7.37 -26.72 2.86
CA SER A 86 5.98 -26.64 3.34
C SER A 86 5.76 -25.44 4.26
N GLU A 87 6.63 -25.26 5.25
CA GLU A 87 6.53 -24.15 6.21
C GLU A 87 6.72 -22.79 5.51
N PHE A 88 7.64 -22.73 4.54
CA PHE A 88 7.84 -21.54 3.71
C PHE A 88 6.58 -21.23 2.90
N ALA A 89 6.01 -22.24 2.23
CA ALA A 89 4.79 -22.10 1.42
C ALA A 89 3.59 -21.67 2.27
N GLU A 90 3.40 -22.26 3.45
CA GLU A 90 2.36 -21.88 4.40
C GLU A 90 2.52 -20.43 4.86
N THR A 91 3.75 -20.01 5.20
CA THR A 91 4.04 -18.65 5.67
C THR A 91 3.82 -17.60 4.58
N ILE A 92 4.29 -17.85 3.35
CA ILE A 92 4.12 -16.89 2.25
C ILE A 92 2.66 -16.81 1.79
N ASN A 93 1.92 -17.93 1.78
CA ASN A 93 0.49 -17.94 1.46
C ASN A 93 -0.31 -17.15 2.50
N ALA A 94 -0.04 -17.33 3.79
CA ALA A 94 -0.67 -16.54 4.85
C ALA A 94 -0.37 -15.04 4.70
N SER A 95 0.86 -14.69 4.32
CA SER A 95 1.27 -13.30 4.07
C SER A 95 0.55 -12.69 2.87
N ILE A 96 0.42 -13.45 1.77
CA ILE A 96 -0.31 -13.04 0.56
C ILE A 96 -1.78 -12.81 0.89
N GLU A 97 -2.43 -13.76 1.56
CA GLU A 97 -3.85 -13.69 1.90
C GLU A 97 -4.15 -12.46 2.77
N GLU A 98 -3.40 -12.26 3.85
CA GLU A 98 -3.60 -11.13 4.76
C GLU A 98 -3.46 -9.78 4.03
N ILE A 99 -2.44 -9.65 3.19
CA ILE A 99 -2.17 -8.43 2.42
C ILE A 99 -3.22 -8.22 1.33
N TYR A 100 -3.67 -9.29 0.68
CA TYR A 100 -4.71 -9.25 -0.34
C TYR A 100 -6.05 -8.81 0.27
N GLU A 101 -6.47 -9.42 1.37
CA GLU A 101 -7.70 -9.06 2.09
C GLU A 101 -7.66 -7.60 2.56
N ALA A 102 -6.48 -7.08 2.92
CA ALA A 102 -6.32 -5.68 3.27
C ALA A 102 -6.32 -4.73 2.08
N SER A 103 -5.91 -5.20 0.90
CA SER A 103 -5.78 -4.38 -0.33
C SER A 103 -7.06 -4.36 -1.19
N LYS A 104 -8.00 -5.28 -0.96
CA LYS A 104 -9.24 -5.36 -1.75
C LYS A 104 -10.40 -4.50 -1.22
N VAL A 105 -10.15 -3.73 -0.17
CA VAL A 105 -11.12 -2.82 0.49
C VAL A 105 -11.16 -1.49 -0.27
#